data_AF-A0A2M7X7G7-F1
#
_entry.id   AF-A0A2M7X7G7-F1
#
_cell.length_a   1.000
_cell.length_b   1.000
_cell.length_c   1.000
_cell.angle_alpha   90.00
_cell.angle_beta   90.00
_cell.angle_gamma   90.00
#
_symmetry.space_group_name_H-M   'P 1'
#
loop_
_entity.id
_entity.type
_entity.pdbx_description
1 polymer ?
#
loop_
_entity_poly.entity_id
_entity_poly.type
_entity_poly.pdbx_seq_one_letter_code
_entity_poly.pdbx_strand_id
1 'polypeptide(L)' 'RLGIGHPGHKDQVTPWVLGRPGKEDQMLMQEAVGRAVQWTPACVAGDFELAMRQLHAAPP' A
#
# COMPACT_ATOMS: atom_id res chain seq x y z
N ARG A 1 1.05 -4.16 -3.82
CA ARG A 1 1.40 -2.79 -4.26
C ARG A 1 0.92 -1.83 -3.18
N LEU A 2 1.69 -0.80 -2.83
CA LEU A 2 1.27 0.23 -1.88
C LEU A 2 0.95 1.51 -2.65
N GLY A 3 -0.29 2.00 -2.55
CA GLY A 3 -0.72 3.22 -3.23
C GLY A 3 -0.28 4.46 -2.44
N ILE A 4 0.23 5.47 -3.14
CA ILE A 4 0.62 6.78 -2.57
C ILE A 4 -0.09 7.95 -3.27
N GLY A 5 -1.13 7.69 -4.06
CA GLY A 5 -1.78 8.69 -4.90
C GLY A 5 -0.97 9.12 -6.14
N HIS A 6 -1.45 10.15 -6.83
CA HIS A 6 -0.78 10.74 -8.00
C HIS A 6 -0.99 12.27 -8.00
N PRO A 7 0.06 13.09 -8.23
CA PRO A 7 -0.03 14.55 -8.14
C PRO A 7 -0.69 15.22 -9.36
N GLY A 8 -1.32 14.44 -10.23
CA GLY A 8 -1.92 14.89 -11.49
C GLY A 8 -0.92 15.18 -12.60
N HIS A 9 0.07 16.05 -12.37
CA HIS A 9 1.03 16.47 -13.40
C HIS A 9 2.40 15.75 -13.28
N LYS A 10 2.99 15.40 -14.43
CA LYS A 10 4.27 14.67 -14.49
C LYS A 10 5.43 15.40 -13.78
N ASP A 11 5.48 16.73 -13.88
CA ASP A 11 6.56 17.53 -13.30
C ASP A 11 6.49 17.58 -11.76
N GLN A 12 5.37 17.16 -11.18
CA GLN A 12 5.17 17.10 -9.73
C GLN A 12 5.49 15.71 -9.16
N VAL A 13 5.79 14.70 -9.99
CA VAL A 13 6.01 13.31 -9.53
C VAL A 13 7.24 13.20 -8.63
N THR A 14 8.39 13.76 -9.03
CA THR A 14 9.62 13.69 -8.22
C THR A 14 9.43 14.30 -6.83
N PRO A 15 8.94 15.55 -6.67
CA PRO A 15 8.69 16.10 -5.33
C PRO A 15 7.55 15.39 -4.59
N TRP A 16 6.57 14.79 -5.27
CA TRP A 16 5.51 14.00 -4.64
C TRP A 16 6.07 12.73 -3.97
N VAL A 17 6.89 11.96 -4.70
CA VAL A 17 7.45 10.69 -4.20
C VAL A 17 8.51 10.90 -3.12
N LEU A 18 9.30 11.97 -3.22
CA LEU A 18 10.35 12.29 -2.25
C LEU A 18 9.87 13.18 -1.09
N GLY A 19 8.66 13.72 -1.20
CA GLY A 19 8.04 14.57 -0.20
C GLY A 19 7.48 13.80 0.98
N ARG A 20 7.27 14.50 2.10
CA ARG A 20 6.54 13.93 3.22
C ARG A 20 5.05 13.86 2.88
N PRO A 21 4.38 12.71 3.04
CA PRO A 21 2.94 12.62 2.82
C PRO A 21 2.15 13.48 3.80
N GLY A 22 0.94 13.88 3.41
CA GLY A 22 -0.03 14.47 4.32
C GLY A 22 -0.36 13.52 5.47
N LYS A 23 -0.88 14.06 6.58
CA LYS A 23 -1.18 13.26 7.79
C LYS A 23 -2.16 12.12 7.50
N GLU A 24 -3.20 12.40 6.70
CA GLU A 24 -4.22 11.43 6.34
C GLU A 24 -3.66 10.33 5.43
N ASP A 25 -2.94 10.71 4.37
CA ASP A 25 -2.26 9.75 3.49
C ASP A 25 -1.29 8.86 4.28
N GLN A 26 -0.52 9.45 5.21
CA GLN A 26 0.38 8.71 6.08
C GLN A 26 -0.36 7.68 6.93
N MET A 27 -1.51 8.04 7.49
CA MET A 27 -2.36 7.12 8.26
C MET A 27 -2.87 5.97 7.39
N LEU A 28 -3.42 6.27 6.21
CA LEU A 28 -3.93 5.26 5.27
C LEU A 28 -2.83 4.31 4.79
N MET A 29 -1.63 4.83 4.52
CA MET A 29 -0.47 4.01 4.15
C MET A 29 -0.06 3.07 5.29
N GLN A 30 -0.02 3.56 6.52
CA GLN A 30 0.32 2.73 7.69
C GLN A 30 -0.72 1.63 7.92
N GLU A 31 -2.01 1.95 7.79
CA GLU A 31 -3.08 0.96 7.90
C GLU A 31 -2.97 -0.11 6.80
N ALA A 32 -2.74 0.30 5.54
CA ALA A 32 -2.55 -0.61 4.42
C ALA A 32 -1.33 -1.53 4.64
N VAL A 33 -0.22 -0.99 5.14
CA VAL A 33 0.97 -1.79 5.52
C VAL A 33 0.61 -2.76 6.65
N GLY A 34 -0.08 -2.31 7.69
CA GLY A 34 -0.49 -3.15 8.82
C GLY A 34 -1.35 -4.35 8.37
N ARG A 35 -2.33 -4.12 7.50
CA ARG A 35 -3.14 -5.20 6.89
C ARG A 35 -2.30 -6.13 6.02
N ALA A 36 -1.36 -5.60 5.25
CA ALA A 36 -0.51 -6.42 4.39
C ALA A 36 0.43 -7.34 5.18
N VAL A 37 0.99 -6.85 6.29
CA VAL A 37 1.90 -7.63 7.15
C VAL A 37 1.23 -8.90 7.69
N GLN A 38 -0.07 -8.87 7.98
CA GLN A 38 -0.82 -10.03 8.47
C GLN A 38 -0.80 -11.22 7.49
N TRP A 39 -0.61 -10.97 6.19
CA TRP A 39 -0.56 -12.01 5.15
C TRP A 39 0.86 -12.46 4.79
N THR A 40 1.89 -11.90 5.43
CA THR A 40 3.29 -12.32 5.24
C THR A 40 3.50 -13.81 5.48
N PRO A 41 2.88 -14.47 6.49
CA PRO A 41 3.03 -15.92 6.68
C PRO A 41 2.57 -16.74 5.48
N ALA A 42 1.46 -16.38 4.84
CA ALA A 42 0.97 -17.06 3.64
C ALA A 42 1.95 -16.92 2.47
N CYS A 43 2.54 -15.73 2.28
CA CYS A 43 3.60 -15.52 1.29
C CYS A 43 4.82 -16.41 1.56
N VAL A 44 5.26 -16.51 2.82
CA VAL A 44 6.43 -17.33 3.21
C VAL A 44 6.14 -18.82 3.05
N ALA A 45 4.90 -19.26 3.30
CA ALA A 45 4.46 -20.64 3.09
C ALA A 45 4.32 -21.01 1.60
N GLY A 46 4.36 -20.03 0.69
CA GLY A 46 4.16 -20.23 -0.75
C GLY A 46 2.69 -20.17 -1.19
N ASP A 47 1.76 -19.85 -0.28
CA ASP A 47 0.33 -19.73 -0.54
C ASP A 47 -0.03 -18.37 -1.19
N PHE A 48 0.57 -18.08 -2.34
CA PHE A 48 0.44 -16.78 -3.01
C PHE A 48 -0.98 -16.49 -3.51
N GLU A 49 -1.74 -17.52 -3.90
CA GLU A 49 -3.17 -17.40 -4.25
C GLU A 49 -3.98 -16.80 -3.10
N LEU A 50 -3.82 -17.35 -1.89
CA LEU A 50 -4.50 -16.87 -0.69
C LEU A 50 -4.04 -15.45 -0.35
N ALA A 51 -2.73 -15.21 -0.31
CA ALA A 51 -2.18 -13.89 -0.02
C ALA A 51 -2.67 -12.84 -1.02
N MET A 52 -2.67 -13.15 -2.31
CA MET A 52 -3.10 -12.23 -3.37
C MET A 52 -4.57 -11.87 -3.23
N ARG A 53 -5.46 -12.86 -3.01
CA ARG A 53 -6.89 -12.63 -2.83
C ARG A 53 -7.16 -11.70 -1.66
N GLN A 54 -6.45 -11.89 -0.55
CA GLN A 54 -6.67 -11.11 0.66
C GLN A 54 -6.08 -9.70 0.59
N LEU A 55 -4.90 -9.56 -0.01
CA LEU A 55 -4.24 -8.26 -0.18
C LEU A 55 -4.99 -7.32 -1.13
N HIS A 56 -5.81 -7.86 -2.05
CA HIS A 56 -6.57 -7.08 -3.04
C HIS A 56 -8.08 -7.07 -2.78
N ALA A 57 -8.54 -7.66 -1.67
CA ALA A 57 -9.93 -7.54 -1.26
C ALA A 57 -10.26 -6.09 -0.86
N ALA A 58 -11.51 -5.69 -1.06
CA ALA A 58 -11.99 -4.42 -0.54
C ALA A 58 -11.79 -4.39 0.99
N PRO A 59 -11.33 -3.26 1.56
CA PRO A 59 -11.37 -3.09 3.01
C PRO A 59 -12.81 -3.33 3.50
N PRO A 60 -13.00 -4.00 4.65
CA PRO A 60 -14.32 -4.10 5.27
C PRO A 60 -14.89 -2.71 5.62
#